data_AF-A0A7J6QCH5-F1
#
_entry.id   AF-A0A7J6QCH5-F1
#
_cell.length_a   1.000
_cell.length_b   1.000
_cell.length_c   1.000
_cell.angle_alpha   90.00
_cell.angle_beta   90.00
_cell.angle_gamma   90.00
#
_symmetry.space_group_name_H-M   'P 1'
#
loop_
_entity.id
_entity.type
_entity.pdbx_description
1 polymer ?
#
loop_
_entity_poly.entity_id
_entity_poly.type
_entity_poly.pdbx_seq_one_letter_code
_entity_poly.pdbx_strand_id
1 'polypeptide(L)'
;LIVRAALPALTDQPGISEKLFTFLSLSAPHLGYMYNSNKLIEGGLWVLKRWRKSECLHQLTMADSDIPEECYLYRLAKESGQILPRFHHVVLASSCQDQYAGFDSARIEVSDKARQEPTMGSV
;
A
#
# COMPACT_ATOMS: atom_id res chain seq x y z
N LEU A 1 -4.78 -0.20 -2.24
CA LEU A 1 -5.02 1.26 -2.33
C LEU A 1 -6.50 1.61 -2.21
N ILE A 2 -7.34 1.28 -3.20
CA ILE A 2 -8.75 1.69 -3.27
C ILE A 2 -9.55 1.35 -2.00
N VAL A 3 -9.46 0.11 -1.51
CA VAL A 3 -10.16 -0.32 -0.28
C VAL A 3 -9.71 0.51 0.94
N ARG A 4 -8.40 0.77 1.09
CA ARG A 4 -7.86 1.60 2.17
C ARG A 4 -8.34 3.05 2.05
N ALA A 5 -8.41 3.58 0.83
CA ALA A 5 -8.94 4.92 0.55
C ALA A 5 -10.43 5.07 0.89
N ALA A 6 -11.20 3.97 0.88
CA ALA A 6 -12.60 3.98 1.27
C ALA A 6 -12.81 3.89 2.80
N LEU A 7 -11.79 3.46 3.56
CA LEU A 7 -11.93 3.26 5.01
C LEU A 7 -12.38 4.51 5.77
N PRO A 8 -11.81 5.72 5.54
CA PRO A 8 -12.24 6.92 6.25
C PRO A 8 -13.75 7.19 6.05
N ALA A 9 -14.18 7.23 4.78
CA ALA A 9 -15.58 7.45 4.41
C ALA A 9 -16.53 6.38 4.98
N LEU A 10 -16.09 5.12 5.08
CA LEU A 10 -16.86 4.04 5.70
C LEU A 10 -16.99 4.23 7.21
N THR A 11 -15.89 4.59 7.88
CA THR A 11 -15.85 4.63 9.34
C THR A 11 -16.38 5.91 9.97
N ASP A 12 -16.58 6.96 9.18
CA ASP A 12 -17.26 8.20 9.58
C ASP A 12 -18.77 8.05 9.65
N GLN A 13 -19.33 6.97 9.09
CA GLN A 13 -20.77 6.72 9.17
C GLN A 13 -21.19 6.24 10.56
N PRO A 14 -22.28 6.80 11.14
CA PRO A 14 -22.77 6.43 12.46
C PRO A 14 -23.04 4.92 12.57
N GLY A 15 -22.50 4.29 13.61
CA GLY A 15 -22.75 2.88 13.93
C GLY A 15 -22.02 1.86 13.04
N ILE A 16 -21.17 2.28 12.09
CA ILE A 16 -20.33 1.35 11.32
C ILE A 16 -19.14 0.86 12.15
N SER A 17 -18.57 1.72 13.00
CA SER A 17 -17.35 1.40 13.74
C SER A 17 -17.48 0.18 14.64
N GLU A 18 -18.66 -0.03 15.24
CA GLU A 18 -18.95 -1.19 16.08
C GLU A 18 -19.19 -2.48 15.28
N LYS A 19 -19.28 -2.39 13.95
CA LYS A 19 -19.50 -3.53 13.05
C LYS A 19 -18.22 -3.99 12.36
N LEU A 20 -17.09 -3.37 12.64
CA LEU A 20 -15.80 -3.67 12.00
C LEU A 20 -15.14 -4.88 12.67
N PHE A 21 -15.44 -6.09 12.18
CA PHE A 21 -14.87 -7.31 12.74
C PHE A 21 -13.47 -7.62 12.18
N THR A 22 -13.38 -8.02 10.91
CA THR A 22 -12.11 -8.42 10.30
C THR A 22 -11.77 -7.56 9.08
N PHE A 23 -10.60 -6.94 9.10
CA PHE A 23 -9.95 -6.42 7.90
C PHE A 23 -9.04 -7.51 7.35
N LEU A 24 -9.41 -8.10 6.21
CA LEU A 24 -8.60 -9.09 5.50
C LEU A 24 -8.10 -8.48 4.20
N SER A 25 -6.79 -8.50 3.99
CA SER A 25 -6.19 -8.18 2.70
C SER A 25 -5.40 -9.36 2.17
N LEU A 26 -5.58 -9.64 0.88
CA LEU A 26 -4.94 -10.75 0.17
C LEU A 26 -4.03 -10.17 -0.91
N SER A 27 -2.71 -10.34 -0.73
CA SER A 27 -1.65 -9.86 -1.61
C SER A 27 -1.81 -8.41 -2.07
N ALA A 28 -2.33 -7.53 -1.22
CA ALA A 28 -2.52 -6.13 -1.57
C ALA A 28 -1.20 -5.36 -1.37
N PRO A 29 -0.70 -4.58 -2.35
CA PRO A 29 0.55 -3.85 -2.21
C PRO A 29 0.36 -2.61 -1.30
N HIS A 30 0.43 -2.81 0.03
CA HIS A 30 0.17 -1.76 1.02
C HIS A 30 1.31 -0.74 1.15
N LEU A 31 2.55 -1.14 0.86
CA LEU A 31 3.72 -0.27 0.76
C LEU A 31 4.04 0.12 -0.70
N GLY A 32 3.16 -0.24 -1.63
CA GLY A 32 3.36 0.04 -3.05
C GLY A 32 4.41 -0.87 -3.71
N TYR A 33 5.04 -0.38 -4.77
CA TYR A 33 6.01 -1.15 -5.55
C TYR A 33 7.45 -0.63 -5.44
N MET A 34 7.76 0.21 -4.44
CA MET A 34 9.06 0.89 -4.32
C MET A 34 10.27 -0.07 -4.28
N TYR A 35 10.13 -1.20 -3.59
CA TYR A 35 11.23 -2.15 -3.37
C TYR A 35 11.05 -3.48 -4.11
N ASN A 36 10.10 -3.55 -5.06
CA ASN A 36 9.82 -4.79 -5.80
C ASN A 36 11.09 -5.26 -6.54
N SER A 37 11.36 -6.56 -6.49
CA SER A 37 12.61 -7.16 -7.01
C SER A 37 12.54 -7.56 -8.49
N ASN A 38 11.36 -7.53 -9.12
CA ASN A 38 11.21 -8.08 -10.46
C ASN A 38 11.28 -6.99 -11.55
N LYS A 39 12.42 -6.93 -12.24
CA LYS A 39 12.68 -5.98 -13.35
C LYS A 39 11.66 -6.07 -14.50
N LEU A 40 11.07 -7.25 -14.74
CA LEU A 40 10.01 -7.41 -15.74
C LEU A 40 8.72 -6.69 -15.32
N ILE A 41 8.44 -6.68 -14.01
CA ILE A 41 7.27 -6.00 -13.44
C ILE A 41 7.49 -4.50 -13.41
N GLU A 42 8.69 -4.04 -13.07
CA GLU A 42 9.06 -2.62 -13.18
C GLU A 42 8.88 -2.11 -14.62
N GLY A 43 9.41 -2.84 -15.60
CA GLY A 43 9.25 -2.51 -17.02
C GLY A 43 7.77 -2.51 -17.45
N GLY A 44 7.02 -3.55 -17.07
CA GLY A 44 5.58 -3.62 -17.34
C GLY A 44 4.79 -2.47 -16.70
N LEU A 45 5.14 -2.10 -15.47
CA LEU A 45 4.50 -1.01 -14.73
C LEU A 45 4.80 0.35 -15.36
N TRP A 46 6.03 0.57 -15.85
CA TRP A 46 6.39 1.78 -16.59
C TRP A 46 5.58 1.90 -17.90
N VAL A 47 5.46 0.81 -18.67
CA VAL A 47 4.64 0.78 -19.89
C VAL A 47 3.17 1.06 -19.55
N LEU A 48 2.63 0.39 -18.53
CA LEU A 48 1.24 0.56 -18.09
C LEU A 48 0.95 1.98 -17.61
N LYS A 49 1.86 2.59 -16.85
CA LYS A 49 1.74 4.01 -16.45
C LYS A 49 1.69 4.92 -17.66
N ARG A 50 2.61 4.73 -18.61
CA ARG A 50 2.71 5.57 -19.81
C ARG A 50 1.47 5.45 -20.70
N TRP A 51 0.88 4.26 -20.79
CA TRP A 51 -0.25 3.97 -21.67
C TRP A 51 -1.61 4.24 -21.02
N ARG A 52 -1.79 3.87 -19.75
CA ARG A 52 -3.09 3.92 -19.07
C ARG A 52 -3.32 5.20 -18.29
N LYS A 53 -2.30 6.07 -18.12
CA LYS A 53 -2.34 7.29 -17.28
C LYS A 53 -3.09 7.05 -15.96
N SER A 54 -2.83 5.89 -15.35
CA SER A 54 -3.62 5.42 -14.22
C SER A 54 -3.13 6.10 -12.95
N GLU A 55 -4.01 6.92 -12.36
CA GLU A 55 -3.72 7.64 -11.12
C GLU A 55 -3.33 6.69 -9.99
N CYS A 56 -4.06 5.57 -9.81
CA CYS A 56 -3.75 4.61 -8.77
C CYS A 56 -2.38 3.93 -8.97
N LEU A 57 -1.92 3.75 -10.21
CA LEU A 57 -0.58 3.21 -10.48
C LEU A 57 0.51 4.24 -10.20
N HIS A 58 0.29 5.54 -10.44
CA HIS A 58 1.22 6.57 -10.00
C HIS A 58 1.34 6.60 -8.47
N GLN A 59 0.20 6.59 -7.79
CA GLN A 59 0.15 6.59 -6.32
C GLN A 59 0.78 5.33 -5.70
N LEU A 60 0.54 4.14 -6.27
CA LEU A 60 1.14 2.88 -5.81
C LEU A 60 2.67 2.83 -5.97
N THR A 61 3.23 3.72 -6.79
CA THR A 61 4.68 3.84 -6.97
C THR A 61 5.26 5.10 -6.35
N MET A 62 4.45 5.86 -5.61
CA MET A 62 4.85 7.15 -5.01
C MET A 62 5.49 8.09 -6.05
N ALA A 63 4.87 8.15 -7.24
CA ALA A 63 5.33 9.00 -8.35
C ALA A 63 4.44 10.24 -8.57
N ASP A 64 3.54 10.51 -7.61
CA ASP A 64 2.59 11.61 -7.60
C ASP A 64 3.09 12.86 -6.86
N SER A 65 4.22 12.77 -6.15
CA SER A 65 4.98 13.90 -5.61
C SER A 65 6.48 13.56 -5.56
N ASP A 66 7.33 14.59 -5.59
CA ASP A 66 8.76 14.46 -5.36
C ASP A 66 9.10 14.39 -3.86
N ILE A 67 8.18 14.83 -2.99
CA ILE A 67 8.31 14.77 -1.53
C ILE A 67 7.59 13.51 -1.04
N PRO A 68 8.30 12.51 -0.47
CA PRO A 68 7.72 11.22 -0.08
C PRO A 68 6.51 11.34 0.85
N GLU A 69 6.53 12.28 1.78
CA GLU A 69 5.47 12.52 2.75
C GLU A 69 4.20 13.11 2.13
N GLU A 70 4.33 13.70 0.95
CA GLU A 70 3.22 14.27 0.20
C GLU A 70 2.61 13.27 -0.79
N CYS A 71 3.30 12.17 -1.10
CA CYS A 71 2.73 11.10 -1.91
C CYS A 71 1.45 10.56 -1.27
N TYR A 72 0.43 10.31 -2.10
CA TYR A 72 -0.89 9.89 -1.66
C TYR A 72 -0.83 8.60 -0.83
N LEU A 73 0.00 7.64 -1.22
CA LEU A 73 0.16 6.38 -0.50
C LEU A 73 0.65 6.60 0.95
N TYR A 74 1.58 7.54 1.16
CA TYR A 74 2.09 7.88 2.48
C TYR A 74 1.00 8.54 3.35
N ARG A 75 0.30 9.55 2.80
CA ARG A 75 -0.79 10.23 3.50
C ARG A 75 -1.93 9.27 3.84
N LEU A 76 -2.32 8.42 2.89
CA LEU A 76 -3.32 7.38 3.11
C LEU A 76 -2.87 6.39 4.18
N ALA A 77 -1.57 6.10 4.28
CA ALA A 77 -1.05 5.23 5.33
C ALA A 77 -1.23 5.83 6.73
N LYS A 78 -1.00 7.13 6.89
CA LYS A 78 -1.26 7.83 8.16
C LYS A 78 -2.75 7.85 8.53
N GLU A 79 -3.61 8.05 7.55
CA GLU A 79 -5.06 8.11 7.76
C GLU A 79 -5.65 6.72 8.05
N SER A 80 -5.46 5.77 7.12
CA SER A 80 -5.95 4.39 7.30
C SER A 80 -5.30 3.68 8.49
N GLY A 81 -4.06 4.04 8.86
CA GLY A 81 -3.38 3.50 10.03
C GLY A 81 -4.05 3.85 11.37
N GLN A 82 -4.79 4.96 11.44
CA GLN A 82 -5.61 5.31 12.61
C GLN A 82 -6.93 4.51 12.63
N ILE A 83 -7.37 4.01 11.48
CA ILE A 83 -8.64 3.30 11.31
C ILE A 83 -8.49 1.79 11.49
N LEU A 84 -7.39 1.20 11.02
CA LEU A 84 -7.15 -0.25 11.11
C LEU A 84 -7.28 -0.82 12.54
N PRO A 85 -6.82 -0.14 13.61
CA PRO A 85 -7.01 -0.61 14.99
C PRO A 85 -8.47 -0.69 15.45
N ARG A 86 -9.42 -0.12 14.70
CA ARG A 86 -10.86 -0.21 14.99
C ARG A 86 -11.46 -1.57 14.61
N PHE A 87 -10.76 -2.37 13.81
CA PHE A 87 -11.16 -3.74 13.51
C PHE A 87 -10.70 -4.69 14.63
N HIS A 88 -11.55 -5.66 15.01
CA HIS A 88 -11.17 -6.70 15.96
C HIS A 88 -9.98 -7.54 15.48
N HIS A 89 -9.92 -7.79 14.17
CA HIS A 89 -8.84 -8.56 13.54
C HIS A 89 -8.33 -7.85 12.29
N VAL A 90 -7.01 -7.75 12.17
CA VAL A 90 -6.34 -7.27 10.95
C VAL A 90 -5.45 -8.40 10.45
N VAL A 91 -5.77 -8.93 9.27
CA VAL A 91 -5.04 -10.03 8.64
C VAL A 91 -4.49 -9.55 7.30
N LEU A 92 -3.16 -9.60 7.18
CA LEU A 92 -2.43 -9.26 5.97
C LEU A 92 -1.82 -10.55 5.43
N ALA A 93 -2.44 -11.11 4.38
CA ALA A 93 -1.99 -12.34 3.78
C ALA A 93 -1.25 -12.06 2.49
N SER A 94 -0.17 -12.80 2.26
CA SER A 94 0.61 -12.78 1.02
C SER A 94 0.71 -14.19 0.45
N SER A 95 0.84 -14.32 -0.86
CA SER A 95 1.04 -15.62 -1.52
C SER A 95 2.42 -15.71 -2.15
N CYS A 96 3.11 -16.84 -1.98
CA CYS A 96 4.38 -17.11 -2.69
C CYS A 96 4.20 -17.24 -4.21
N GLN A 97 2.98 -17.52 -4.66
CA GLN A 97 2.64 -17.58 -6.07
C GLN A 97 2.30 -16.20 -6.65
N ASP A 98 2.10 -15.20 -5.79
CA ASP A 98 1.90 -13.82 -6.24
C ASP A 98 3.26 -13.21 -6.59
N GLN A 99 3.48 -13.00 -7.88
CA GLN A 99 4.70 -12.37 -8.36
C GLN A 99 4.56 -10.84 -8.45
N TYR A 100 3.36 -10.30 -8.31
CA TYR A 100 3.08 -8.87 -8.48
C TYR A 100 3.32 -8.09 -7.19
N ALA A 101 2.68 -8.49 -6.09
CA ALA A 101 2.83 -7.83 -4.80
C ALA A 101 4.01 -8.44 -4.02
N GLY A 102 5.04 -7.61 -3.76
CA GLY A 102 6.15 -7.99 -2.89
C GLY A 102 5.64 -8.39 -1.50
N PHE A 103 6.28 -9.40 -0.90
CA PHE A 103 5.92 -9.90 0.42
C PHE A 103 5.93 -8.83 1.50
N ASP A 104 6.96 -7.99 1.49
CA ASP A 104 7.14 -6.85 2.37
C ASP A 104 5.98 -5.85 2.22
N SER A 105 5.62 -5.53 0.98
CA SER A 105 4.48 -4.66 0.71
C SER A 105 3.14 -5.31 1.07
N ALA A 106 2.97 -6.61 0.88
CA ALA A 106 1.72 -7.31 1.16
C ALA A 106 1.47 -7.45 2.67
N ARG A 107 2.53 -7.56 3.47
CA ARG A 107 2.47 -7.78 4.92
C ARG A 107 2.79 -6.55 5.76
N ILE A 108 3.14 -5.42 5.12
CA ILE A 108 3.58 -4.20 5.81
C ILE A 108 4.82 -4.51 6.67
N GLU A 109 5.84 -5.06 6.03
CA GLU A 109 7.12 -5.40 6.66
C GLU A 109 8.24 -4.54 6.10
N VAL A 110 9.22 -4.22 6.96
CA VAL A 110 10.44 -3.53 6.52
C VAL A 110 11.38 -4.54 5.88
N SER A 111 11.57 -4.46 4.56
CA SER A 111 12.49 -5.33 3.84
C SER A 111 13.96 -4.99 4.08
N ASP A 112 14.85 -5.96 3.83
CA ASP A 112 16.30 -5.74 3.94
C ASP A 112 16.79 -4.63 3.01
N LYS A 113 16.16 -4.50 1.82
CA LYS A 113 16.42 -3.40 0.90
C LYS A 113 16.09 -2.05 1.52
N ALA A 114 14.92 -1.94 2.15
CA ALA A 114 14.52 -0.71 2.83
C ALA A 114 15.51 -0.38 3.97
N ARG A 115 15.95 -1.35 4.76
CA ARG A 115 16.92 -1.11 5.86
C ARG A 115 18.29 -0.61 5.38
N GLN A 116 18.65 -0.95 4.15
CA GLN A 116 19.93 -0.56 3.54
C GLN A 116 19.83 0.75 2.75
N GLU A 117 18.62 1.30 2.58
CA GLU A 117 18.38 2.52 1.82
C GLU A 117 18.58 3.77 2.69
N PRO A 118 19.63 4.58 2.43
CA PRO A 118 19.97 5.74 3.26
C PRO A 118 19.01 6.92 3.09
N THR A 119 18.18 6.92 2.04
CA THR A 119 17.34 8.06 1.65
C THR A 119 15.89 7.90 2.10
N MET A 120 15.32 6.72 1.86
CA MET A 120 13.89 6.43 2.08
C MET A 120 13.65 5.40 3.20
N GLY A 121 14.70 4.79 3.73
CA GLY A 121 14.63 3.62 4.60
C GLY A 121 15.26 3.79 5.99
N SER A 122 15.98 4.88 6.22
CA SER A 122 16.45 5.27 7.55
C SER A 122 15.29 5.80 8.39
N VAL A 123 14.73 4.91 9.22
CA VAL A 123 13.76 5.23 10.28
C VAL A 123 14.49 5.43 11.59
#